data_AF-A0A938SBB4-F1
#
_entry.id   AF-A0A938SBB4-F1
#
_cell.length_a   1.000
_cell.length_b   1.000
_cell.length_c   1.000
_cell.angle_alpha   90.00
_cell.angle_beta   90.00
_cell.angle_gamma   90.00
#
_symmetry.space_group_name_H-M   'P 1'
#
loop_
_entity.id
_entity.type
_entity.pdbx_description
1 polymer ?
#
loop_
_entity_poly.entity_id
_entity_poly.type
_entity_poly.pdbx_seq_one_letter_code
_entity_poly.pdbx_strand_id
1 'polypeptide(L)'
;MRDRAEYNIKNYTEITGWAKIAPRLAIGDDYWTALGYYSIFPTPYAIIDCVASDLKLFADLGVESFFAETADYMEAGQQFIPLKFWLGYQLLVDPHQPVEPLIQTFMDGYYGAAAGPMREYLRYQRRRIDQDAQFQALRDEPHKLKCLDVDFFLTSQRLFDEAESRLDPASLAAAHVRDERFILDGALLFLWPWMERTLSPGQSMPFDHETVVARYEREWRSFVKGRYSRIYSHAPNCLNEDGKLLSRMAGLFRDPQLPGAFRDLPRRDVADFNWLTFSDIRPRQKFVPDDEAAGGMTATFTIRAEEGGDRPAAETHYQKPLAFGVTGGPTITLKPEDVPQDVRYHLHKIGRIRVKPGTMVWALEGQRLGVNVDRVYRSGAEDPSANDWNAYISLKAQGPAYVTGSTQPNGVWMDRVLLVKPQKDERLDVKRPTRAPPARRSIS
;
A
#
# COMPACT_ATOMS: atom_id res chain seq x y z
N MET A 1 6.02 -27.96 -3.38
CA MET A 1 6.60 -27.90 -2.01
C MET A 1 8.13 -27.78 -2.00
N ARG A 2 8.90 -28.36 -2.94
CA ARG A 2 10.37 -28.24 -2.96
C ARG A 2 10.91 -26.80 -3.15
N ASP A 3 10.25 -25.96 -3.95
CA ASP A 3 10.74 -24.59 -4.21
C ASP A 3 10.51 -23.59 -3.06
N ARG A 4 9.65 -23.91 -2.08
CA ARG A 4 9.38 -23.02 -0.93
C ARG A 4 10.45 -23.13 0.16
N ALA A 5 11.26 -24.19 0.15
CA ALA A 5 12.28 -24.43 1.18
C ALA A 5 13.43 -23.40 1.08
N GLU A 6 13.80 -22.95 -0.13
CA GLU A 6 15.02 -22.13 -0.31
C GLU A 6 15.04 -20.82 0.48
N TYR A 7 13.88 -20.20 0.68
CA TYR A 7 13.82 -18.84 1.21
C TYR A 7 14.00 -18.72 2.73
N ASN A 8 13.66 -19.77 3.49
CA ASN A 8 13.84 -19.80 4.95
C ASN A 8 14.95 -20.76 5.40
N ILE A 9 15.67 -21.39 4.48
CA ILE A 9 16.79 -22.32 4.80
C ILE A 9 17.81 -21.66 5.71
N LYS A 10 18.16 -20.38 5.48
CA LYS A 10 19.13 -19.69 6.33
C LYS A 10 18.65 -19.62 7.79
N ASN A 11 17.47 -19.05 8.02
CA ASN A 11 16.90 -18.90 9.36
C ASN A 11 16.69 -20.26 10.04
N TYR A 12 16.18 -21.26 9.30
CA TYR A 12 16.04 -22.63 9.79
C TYR A 12 17.38 -23.26 10.17
N THR A 13 18.41 -23.08 9.34
CA THR A 13 19.76 -23.60 9.61
C THR A 13 20.37 -22.93 10.85
N GLU A 14 20.20 -21.62 10.98
CA GLU A 14 20.70 -20.86 12.12
C GLU A 14 20.01 -21.31 13.41
N ILE A 15 18.68 -21.40 13.44
CA ILE A 15 17.93 -21.74 14.66
C ILE A 15 18.19 -23.19 15.10
N THR A 16 18.26 -24.13 14.15
CA THR A 16 18.61 -25.53 14.44
C THR A 16 20.08 -25.69 14.82
N GLY A 17 20.96 -24.84 14.31
CA GLY A 17 22.36 -24.76 14.72
C GLY A 17 22.50 -24.31 16.17
N TRP A 18 21.80 -23.24 16.55
CA TRP A 18 21.75 -22.74 17.93
C TRP A 18 21.20 -23.78 18.90
N ALA A 19 20.12 -24.49 18.53
CA ALA A 19 19.53 -25.54 19.35
C ALA A 19 20.49 -26.72 19.68
N LYS A 20 21.54 -26.93 18.87
CA LYS A 20 22.56 -27.98 19.13
C LYS A 20 23.62 -27.56 20.15
N ILE A 21 23.84 -26.26 20.33
CA ILE A 21 24.96 -25.73 21.14
C ILE A 21 24.50 -24.99 22.38
N ALA A 22 23.30 -24.38 22.33
CA ALA A 22 22.76 -23.61 23.44
C ALA A 22 21.93 -24.54 24.36
N PRO A 23 22.22 -24.57 25.66
CA PRO A 23 21.45 -25.39 26.60
C PRO A 23 20.04 -24.82 26.86
N ARG A 24 19.82 -23.53 26.56
CA ARG A 24 18.54 -22.83 26.70
C ARG A 24 18.38 -21.87 25.54
N LEU A 25 17.28 -21.97 24.80
CA LEU A 25 17.01 -21.14 23.63
C LEU A 25 15.76 -20.29 23.86
N ALA A 26 15.81 -19.04 23.40
CA ALA A 26 14.69 -18.11 23.41
C ALA A 26 14.53 -17.49 22.03
N ILE A 27 13.29 -17.35 21.58
CA ILE A 27 12.93 -16.61 20.37
C ILE A 27 12.57 -15.20 20.78
N GLY A 28 13.43 -14.27 20.38
CA GLY A 28 13.33 -12.85 20.73
C GLY A 28 12.28 -12.09 19.94
N ASP A 29 12.08 -12.44 18.66
CA ASP A 29 11.09 -11.83 17.76
C ASP A 29 10.69 -12.82 16.65
N ASP A 30 9.44 -13.29 16.67
CA ASP A 30 8.78 -13.92 15.52
C ASP A 30 7.72 -12.98 14.95
N TYR A 31 7.74 -12.73 13.64
CA TYR A 31 6.90 -11.70 13.02
C TYR A 31 5.61 -12.30 12.48
N TRP A 32 4.48 -12.03 13.16
CA TRP A 32 3.15 -12.42 12.67
C TRP A 32 2.42 -11.22 12.04
N THR A 33 3.16 -10.44 11.27
CA THR A 33 2.71 -9.26 10.51
C THR A 33 3.56 -9.11 9.25
N ALA A 34 2.98 -8.60 8.15
CA ALA A 34 3.70 -8.48 6.89
C ALA A 34 4.70 -7.30 6.88
N LEU A 35 4.41 -6.20 7.59
CA LEU A 35 5.15 -4.93 7.54
C LEU A 35 5.23 -4.36 6.10
N GLY A 36 4.07 -4.13 5.49
CA GLY A 36 3.94 -3.67 4.11
C GLY A 36 4.53 -2.28 3.81
N TYR A 37 5.01 -2.06 2.58
CA TYR A 37 5.49 -0.75 2.10
C TYR A 37 4.38 0.26 1.77
N TYR A 38 3.12 -0.16 1.94
CA TYR A 38 1.90 0.60 1.68
C TYR A 38 1.02 0.55 2.92
N SER A 39 1.38 1.35 3.92
CA SER A 39 0.78 1.34 5.26
C SER A 39 -0.75 1.57 5.29
N ILE A 40 -1.32 2.16 4.23
CA ILE A 40 -2.75 2.47 4.11
C ILE A 40 -3.54 1.38 3.35
N PHE A 41 -2.87 0.44 2.68
CA PHE A 41 -3.56 -0.61 1.92
C PHE A 41 -4.09 -1.73 2.85
N PRO A 42 -5.41 -1.98 2.89
CA PRO A 42 -5.97 -3.05 3.71
C PRO A 42 -5.81 -4.39 2.97
N THR A 43 -4.72 -5.10 3.23
CA THR A 43 -4.42 -6.34 2.48
C THR A 43 -5.32 -7.47 2.99
N PRO A 44 -6.13 -8.12 2.14
CA PRO A 44 -7.05 -9.18 2.57
C PRO A 44 -6.29 -10.52 2.69
N TYR A 45 -5.54 -10.68 3.78
CA TYR A 45 -4.78 -11.89 4.11
C TYR A 45 -4.99 -12.30 5.58
N ALA A 46 -4.66 -13.55 5.88
CA ALA A 46 -4.60 -14.10 7.23
C ALA A 46 -3.24 -14.78 7.49
N ILE A 47 -2.48 -14.29 8.48
CA ILE A 47 -1.29 -14.98 9.00
C ILE A 47 -1.77 -15.98 10.06
N ILE A 48 -2.14 -17.18 9.64
CA ILE A 48 -2.48 -18.29 10.54
C ILE A 48 -1.70 -19.57 10.23
N ASP A 49 -1.26 -19.74 8.98
CA ASP A 49 -0.59 -20.97 8.53
C ASP A 49 0.83 -21.12 9.09
N CYS A 50 1.56 -20.02 9.30
CA CYS A 50 2.92 -20.08 9.88
C CYS A 50 2.91 -20.27 11.40
N VAL A 51 1.88 -19.75 12.09
CA VAL A 51 1.79 -19.77 13.56
C VAL A 51 2.01 -21.17 14.12
N ALA A 52 1.32 -22.16 13.55
CA ALA A 52 1.42 -23.54 14.03
C ALA A 52 2.73 -24.22 13.66
N SER A 53 3.24 -24.02 12.44
CA SER A 53 4.52 -24.62 12.03
C SER A 53 5.68 -24.07 12.85
N ASP A 54 5.66 -22.77 13.15
CA ASP A 54 6.74 -22.08 13.85
C ASP A 54 6.74 -22.46 15.33
N LEU A 55 5.59 -22.40 16.01
CA LEU A 55 5.47 -22.83 17.42
C LEU A 55 5.85 -24.30 17.61
N LYS A 56 5.39 -25.18 16.72
CA LYS A 56 5.76 -26.60 16.78
C LYS A 56 7.27 -26.79 16.59
N LEU A 57 7.87 -26.11 15.60
CA LEU A 57 9.31 -26.17 15.36
C LEU A 57 10.10 -25.70 16.59
N PHE A 58 9.71 -24.58 17.19
CA PHE A 58 10.39 -24.05 18.38
C PHE A 58 10.27 -24.99 19.58
N ALA A 59 9.10 -25.61 19.77
CA ALA A 59 8.90 -26.64 20.79
C ALA A 59 9.78 -27.87 20.55
N ASP A 60 9.85 -28.38 19.31
CA ASP A 60 10.70 -29.52 18.93
C ASP A 60 12.20 -29.22 19.16
N LEU A 61 12.61 -27.95 19.09
CA LEU A 61 13.99 -27.49 19.32
C LEU A 61 14.31 -27.18 20.80
N GLY A 62 13.35 -27.35 21.71
CA GLY A 62 13.55 -27.06 23.14
C GLY A 62 13.64 -25.57 23.46
N VAL A 63 13.01 -24.70 22.67
CA VAL A 63 12.85 -23.28 23.01
C VAL A 63 12.03 -23.15 24.29
N GLU A 64 12.54 -22.39 25.26
CA GLU A 64 11.88 -22.18 26.55
C GLU A 64 11.06 -20.89 26.62
N SER A 65 11.44 -19.89 25.83
CA SER A 65 10.80 -18.57 25.81
C SER A 65 10.51 -18.13 24.38
N PHE A 66 9.31 -17.63 24.14
CA PHE A 66 8.85 -17.18 22.83
C PHE A 66 8.22 -15.80 22.91
N PHE A 67 8.60 -14.92 22.00
CA PHE A 67 7.96 -13.64 21.77
C PHE A 67 7.63 -13.48 20.29
N ALA A 68 6.39 -13.07 20.00
CA ALA A 68 5.95 -12.73 18.66
C ALA A 68 5.53 -11.27 18.57
N GLU A 69 6.03 -10.56 17.56
CA GLU A 69 5.54 -9.25 17.18
C GLU A 69 4.26 -9.43 16.36
N THR A 70 3.12 -9.24 17.04
CA THR A 70 1.79 -9.32 16.44
C THR A 70 0.95 -8.13 16.86
N ALA A 71 1.17 -6.99 16.20
CA ALA A 71 0.28 -5.86 16.38
C ALA A 71 -1.06 -6.12 15.69
N ASP A 72 -2.16 -5.96 16.42
CA ASP A 72 -3.46 -5.68 15.81
C ASP A 72 -3.48 -4.28 15.17
N TYR A 73 -2.63 -3.38 15.66
CA TYR A 73 -2.75 -1.94 15.42
C TYR A 73 -1.88 -1.33 14.29
N MET A 74 -0.92 -2.06 13.70
CA MET A 74 0.15 -1.44 12.88
C MET A 74 -0.14 -1.35 11.38
N GLU A 75 -1.15 -2.02 10.85
CA GLU A 75 -1.46 -2.00 9.42
C GLU A 75 -2.90 -1.52 9.16
N ALA A 76 -3.13 -1.02 7.93
CA ALA A 76 -4.45 -0.69 7.42
C ALA A 76 -5.40 -1.90 7.39
N GLY A 77 -4.89 -3.12 7.54
CA GLY A 77 -5.73 -4.23 7.98
C GLY A 77 -5.19 -5.58 7.56
N GLN A 78 -5.36 -6.52 8.46
CA GLN A 78 -5.25 -7.95 8.26
C GLN A 78 -6.64 -8.56 8.56
N GLN A 79 -7.05 -9.59 7.82
CA GLN A 79 -8.29 -10.32 8.13
C GLN A 79 -8.04 -11.43 9.15
N PHE A 80 -9.09 -11.81 9.88
CA PHE A 80 -9.06 -12.89 10.86
C PHE A 80 -8.04 -12.68 11.99
N ILE A 81 -7.79 -11.43 12.40
CA ILE A 81 -6.91 -11.10 13.53
C ILE A 81 -7.34 -11.84 14.83
N PRO A 82 -8.63 -11.85 15.23
CA PRO A 82 -9.07 -12.59 16.41
C PRO A 82 -8.77 -14.10 16.33
N LEU A 83 -8.93 -14.70 15.14
CA LEU A 83 -8.58 -16.12 14.91
C LEU A 83 -7.08 -16.36 15.09
N LYS A 84 -6.21 -15.48 14.55
CA LYS A 84 -4.76 -15.58 14.72
C LYS A 84 -4.37 -15.60 16.19
N PHE A 85 -4.88 -14.65 16.98
CA PHE A 85 -4.58 -14.60 18.42
C PHE A 85 -5.12 -15.82 19.16
N TRP A 86 -6.36 -16.21 18.88
CA TRP A 86 -6.95 -17.38 19.49
C TRP A 86 -6.14 -18.65 19.20
N LEU A 87 -5.73 -18.85 17.94
CA LEU A 87 -4.91 -19.98 17.54
C LEU A 87 -3.54 -19.95 18.23
N GLY A 88 -2.88 -18.78 18.24
CA GLY A 88 -1.62 -18.59 18.95
C GLY A 88 -1.73 -18.95 20.43
N TYR A 89 -2.77 -18.47 21.13
CA TYR A 89 -2.99 -18.80 22.55
C TYR A 89 -3.23 -20.29 22.79
N GLN A 90 -4.00 -20.97 21.95
CA GLN A 90 -4.23 -22.41 22.08
C GLN A 90 -2.91 -23.19 21.89
N LEU A 91 -2.12 -22.82 20.88
CA LEU A 91 -0.87 -23.51 20.55
C LEU A 91 0.28 -23.19 21.50
N LEU A 92 0.22 -22.08 22.25
CA LEU A 92 1.15 -21.81 23.35
C LEU A 92 0.91 -22.74 24.56
N VAL A 93 -0.31 -23.27 24.73
CA VAL A 93 -0.61 -24.27 25.77
C VAL A 93 -0.11 -25.65 25.35
N ASP A 94 -0.37 -26.04 24.10
CA ASP A 94 0.19 -27.26 23.50
C ASP A 94 0.43 -27.05 21.99
N PRO A 95 1.71 -26.92 21.56
CA PRO A 95 2.11 -26.70 20.17
C PRO A 95 1.85 -27.87 19.23
N HIS A 96 1.52 -29.05 19.75
CA HIS A 96 1.31 -30.27 18.95
C HIS A 96 -0.17 -30.53 18.65
N GLN A 97 -1.08 -29.67 19.09
CA GLN A 97 -2.51 -29.80 18.83
C GLN A 97 -2.84 -29.70 17.33
N PRO A 98 -3.87 -30.41 16.86
CA PRO A 98 -4.33 -30.31 15.49
C PRO A 98 -4.97 -28.93 15.23
N VAL A 99 -4.47 -28.22 14.22
CA VAL A 99 -4.83 -26.82 13.91
C VAL A 99 -6.25 -26.65 13.35
N GLU A 100 -6.67 -27.50 12.42
CA GLU A 100 -7.96 -27.33 11.73
C GLU A 100 -9.18 -27.51 12.67
N PRO A 101 -9.21 -28.49 13.61
CA PRO A 101 -10.26 -28.55 14.64
C PRO A 101 -10.31 -27.30 15.52
N LEU A 102 -9.15 -26.71 15.81
CA LEU A 102 -9.08 -25.47 16.55
C LEU A 102 -9.75 -24.34 15.72
N ILE A 103 -9.31 -24.11 14.49
CA ILE A 103 -9.92 -23.11 13.58
C ILE A 103 -11.43 -23.32 13.50
N GLN A 104 -11.91 -24.55 13.34
CA GLN A 104 -13.34 -24.83 13.27
C GLN A 104 -14.09 -24.38 14.53
N THR A 105 -13.57 -24.74 15.72
CA THR A 105 -14.14 -24.34 17.01
C THR A 105 -14.27 -22.82 17.12
N PHE A 106 -13.22 -22.08 16.78
CA PHE A 106 -13.27 -20.63 16.80
C PHE A 106 -14.31 -20.07 15.82
N MET A 107 -14.27 -20.54 14.56
CA MET A 107 -15.13 -20.02 13.51
C MET A 107 -16.61 -20.26 13.80
N ASP A 108 -16.95 -21.45 14.32
CA ASP A 108 -18.32 -21.80 14.74
C ASP A 108 -18.82 -20.89 15.88
N GLY A 109 -17.97 -20.60 16.88
CA GLY A 109 -18.33 -19.72 17.99
C GLY A 109 -18.36 -18.23 17.63
N TYR A 110 -17.42 -17.77 16.81
CA TYR A 110 -17.21 -16.35 16.53
C TYR A 110 -18.15 -15.79 15.46
N TYR A 111 -18.47 -16.59 14.44
CA TYR A 111 -19.36 -16.20 13.33
C TYR A 111 -20.74 -16.88 13.38
N GLY A 112 -20.97 -17.85 14.27
CA GLY A 112 -22.27 -18.50 14.43
C GLY A 112 -22.81 -19.11 13.14
N ALA A 113 -24.03 -18.75 12.73
CA ALA A 113 -24.66 -19.30 11.52
C ALA A 113 -23.88 -18.98 10.22
N ALA A 114 -23.03 -17.94 10.23
CA ALA A 114 -22.17 -17.58 9.11
C ALA A 114 -20.84 -18.34 9.06
N ALA A 115 -20.56 -19.20 10.05
CA ALA A 115 -19.26 -19.90 10.15
C ALA A 115 -18.93 -20.75 8.92
N GLY A 116 -19.93 -21.36 8.28
CA GLY A 116 -19.75 -22.13 7.05
C GLY A 116 -19.16 -21.29 5.89
N PRO A 117 -19.88 -20.26 5.41
CA PRO A 117 -19.37 -19.35 4.37
C PRO A 117 -18.05 -18.68 4.75
N MET A 118 -17.87 -18.27 6.01
CA MET A 118 -16.62 -17.63 6.45
C MET A 118 -15.42 -18.59 6.45
N ARG A 119 -15.62 -19.88 6.79
CA ARG A 119 -14.58 -20.91 6.63
C ARG A 119 -14.24 -21.17 5.18
N GLU A 120 -15.24 -21.17 4.28
CA GLU A 120 -14.97 -21.30 2.85
C GLU A 120 -14.21 -20.09 2.32
N TYR A 121 -14.51 -18.88 2.80
CA TYR A 121 -13.74 -17.69 2.47
C TYR A 121 -12.29 -17.79 2.96
N LEU A 122 -12.07 -18.19 4.21
CA LEU A 122 -10.72 -18.42 4.74
C LEU A 122 -9.94 -19.45 3.91
N ARG A 123 -10.57 -20.59 3.57
CA ARG A 123 -9.97 -21.61 2.70
C ARG A 123 -9.66 -21.09 1.31
N TYR A 124 -10.57 -20.31 0.73
CA TYR A 124 -10.40 -19.68 -0.58
C TYR A 124 -9.20 -18.73 -0.58
N GLN A 125 -9.14 -17.84 0.41
CA GLN A 125 -8.04 -16.89 0.58
C GLN A 125 -6.69 -17.59 0.75
N ARG A 126 -6.60 -18.58 1.65
CA ARG A 126 -5.38 -19.39 1.86
C ARG A 126 -4.92 -20.04 0.56
N ARG A 127 -5.84 -20.67 -0.17
CA ARG A 127 -5.55 -21.31 -1.47
C ARG A 127 -5.01 -20.32 -2.51
N ARG A 128 -5.63 -19.15 -2.64
CA ARG A 128 -5.23 -18.11 -3.61
C ARG A 128 -3.87 -17.51 -3.26
N ILE A 129 -3.60 -17.28 -1.98
CA ILE A 129 -2.27 -16.86 -1.53
C ILE A 129 -1.24 -17.95 -1.84
N ASP A 130 -1.54 -19.21 -1.53
CA ASP A 130 -0.63 -20.32 -1.78
C ASP A 130 -0.30 -20.53 -3.28
N GLN A 131 -1.29 -20.39 -4.15
CA GLN A 131 -1.14 -20.63 -5.58
C GLN A 131 -0.52 -19.44 -6.32
N ASP A 132 -0.93 -18.23 -5.96
CA ASP A 132 -0.75 -17.06 -6.81
C ASP A 132 0.13 -15.97 -6.17
N ALA A 133 0.26 -15.92 -4.85
CA ALA A 133 1.13 -14.94 -4.21
C ALA A 133 2.60 -15.33 -4.39
N GLN A 134 3.39 -14.39 -4.91
CA GLN A 134 4.84 -14.54 -4.95
C GLN A 134 5.40 -14.45 -3.51
N PHE A 135 6.43 -15.24 -3.22
CA PHE A 135 7.11 -15.21 -1.92
C PHE A 135 7.56 -13.79 -1.57
N GLN A 136 7.34 -13.35 -0.32
CA GLN A 136 7.59 -11.98 0.18
C GLN A 136 6.80 -10.83 -0.49
N ALA A 137 5.90 -11.10 -1.45
CA ALA A 137 5.19 -10.06 -2.17
C ALA A 137 4.09 -9.36 -1.35
N LEU A 138 3.68 -9.90 -0.19
CA LEU A 138 2.76 -9.21 0.73
C LEU A 138 3.32 -7.88 1.26
N ARG A 139 4.65 -7.70 1.20
CA ARG A 139 5.30 -6.43 1.52
C ARG A 139 5.35 -5.45 0.37
N ASP A 140 5.25 -5.96 -0.85
CA ASP A 140 5.43 -5.22 -2.08
C ASP A 140 4.15 -4.45 -2.46
N GLU A 141 4.12 -3.93 -3.68
CA GLU A 141 3.05 -3.08 -4.15
C GLU A 141 1.74 -3.88 -4.32
N PRO A 142 0.61 -3.41 -3.77
CA PRO A 142 -0.65 -4.16 -3.74
C PRO A 142 -1.10 -4.75 -5.08
N HIS A 143 -0.95 -4.00 -6.17
CA HIS A 143 -1.34 -4.41 -7.52
C HIS A 143 -0.47 -5.54 -8.12
N LYS A 144 0.67 -5.88 -7.51
CA LYS A 144 1.50 -7.04 -7.89
C LYS A 144 1.04 -8.34 -7.22
N LEU A 145 0.12 -8.25 -6.24
CA LEU A 145 -0.49 -9.42 -5.62
C LEU A 145 -1.45 -10.09 -6.59
N LYS A 146 -0.94 -11.07 -7.34
CA LYS A 146 -1.71 -11.80 -8.37
C LYS A 146 -2.95 -12.51 -7.82
N CYS A 147 -2.94 -12.85 -6.53
CA CYS A 147 -4.09 -13.45 -5.86
C CYS A 147 -5.30 -12.51 -5.77
N LEU A 148 -5.10 -11.18 -5.85
CA LEU A 148 -6.14 -10.14 -5.71
C LEU A 148 -6.63 -9.66 -7.07
N ASP A 149 -7.23 -10.57 -7.83
CA ASP A 149 -7.85 -10.30 -9.13
C ASP A 149 -9.38 -10.25 -9.05
N VAL A 150 -10.02 -10.00 -10.20
CA VAL A 150 -11.48 -9.88 -10.31
C VAL A 150 -12.20 -11.13 -9.80
N ASP A 151 -11.68 -12.32 -10.10
CA ASP A 151 -12.27 -13.60 -9.67
C ASP A 151 -12.15 -13.82 -8.16
N PHE A 152 -11.05 -13.36 -7.56
CA PHE A 152 -10.91 -13.30 -6.10
C PHE A 152 -12.02 -12.49 -5.46
N PHE A 153 -12.21 -11.25 -5.91
CA PHE A 153 -13.23 -10.38 -5.34
C PHE A 153 -14.66 -10.87 -5.63
N LEU A 154 -14.94 -11.42 -6.81
CA LEU A 154 -16.24 -12.01 -7.14
C LEU A 154 -16.62 -13.15 -6.19
N THR A 155 -15.70 -14.11 -6.03
CA THR A 155 -15.92 -15.25 -5.14
C THR A 155 -16.07 -14.82 -3.69
N SER A 156 -15.24 -13.86 -3.26
CA SER A 156 -15.25 -13.35 -1.90
C SER A 156 -16.55 -12.60 -1.59
N GLN A 157 -17.00 -11.68 -2.47
CA GLN A 157 -18.25 -10.96 -2.29
C GLN A 157 -19.45 -11.91 -2.17
N ARG A 158 -19.52 -12.94 -3.01
CA ARG A 158 -20.58 -13.97 -2.91
C ARG A 158 -20.59 -14.68 -1.56
N LEU A 159 -19.41 -15.05 -1.03
CA LEU A 159 -19.30 -15.72 0.27
C LEU A 159 -19.68 -14.79 1.42
N PHE A 160 -19.35 -13.51 1.33
CA PHE A 160 -19.78 -12.50 2.30
C PHE A 160 -21.29 -12.24 2.24
N ASP A 161 -21.88 -12.14 1.05
CA ASP A 161 -23.33 -12.01 0.89
C ASP A 161 -24.06 -13.24 1.47
N GLU A 162 -23.53 -14.43 1.25
CA GLU A 162 -24.05 -15.67 1.84
C GLU A 162 -23.91 -15.67 3.38
N ALA A 163 -22.77 -15.24 3.91
CA ALA A 163 -22.53 -15.11 5.35
C ALA A 163 -23.53 -14.16 6.02
N GLU A 164 -23.68 -12.96 5.46
CA GLU A 164 -24.57 -11.92 5.99
C GLU A 164 -26.05 -12.35 5.91
N SER A 165 -26.46 -13.06 4.86
CA SER A 165 -27.85 -13.54 4.71
C SER A 165 -28.31 -14.51 5.80
N ARG A 166 -27.36 -15.13 6.53
CA ARG A 166 -27.63 -16.11 7.59
C ARG A 166 -27.71 -15.50 8.98
N LEU A 167 -27.52 -14.19 9.10
CA LEU A 167 -27.38 -13.50 10.37
C LEU A 167 -28.47 -12.44 10.55
N ASP A 168 -28.86 -12.24 11.81
CA ASP A 168 -29.57 -11.01 12.18
C ASP A 168 -28.58 -9.83 12.07
N PRO A 169 -28.91 -8.76 11.31
CA PRO A 169 -28.08 -7.57 11.20
C PRO A 169 -27.76 -6.87 12.53
N ALA A 170 -28.50 -7.13 13.61
CA ALA A 170 -28.18 -6.61 14.94
C ALA A 170 -27.22 -7.50 15.76
N SER A 171 -26.93 -8.72 15.29
CA SER A 171 -26.10 -9.69 16.02
C SER A 171 -24.61 -9.31 16.05
N LEU A 172 -23.91 -9.75 17.10
CA LEU A 172 -22.47 -9.59 17.22
C LEU A 172 -21.72 -10.32 16.09
N ALA A 173 -22.19 -11.51 15.70
CA ALA A 173 -21.62 -12.25 14.56
C ALA A 173 -21.73 -11.44 13.25
N ALA A 174 -22.83 -10.70 13.04
CA ALA A 174 -22.96 -9.82 11.88
C ALA A 174 -21.97 -8.65 11.93
N ALA A 175 -21.63 -8.13 13.12
CA ALA A 175 -20.60 -7.12 13.26
C ALA A 175 -19.21 -7.69 12.88
N HIS A 176 -18.88 -8.90 13.36
CA HIS A 176 -17.64 -9.57 13.00
C HIS A 176 -17.49 -9.82 11.49
N VAL A 177 -18.56 -10.27 10.80
CA VAL A 177 -18.54 -10.45 9.35
C VAL A 177 -18.32 -9.11 8.63
N ARG A 178 -18.95 -8.04 9.11
CA ARG A 178 -18.80 -6.69 8.52
C ARG A 178 -17.39 -6.12 8.68
N ASP A 179 -16.73 -6.39 9.81
CA ASP A 179 -15.34 -5.98 10.03
C ASP A 179 -14.40 -6.65 9.00
N GLU A 180 -14.59 -7.94 8.74
CA GLU A 180 -13.82 -8.64 7.71
C GLU A 180 -14.17 -8.14 6.30
N ARG A 181 -15.45 -7.87 6.02
CA ARG A 181 -15.89 -7.35 4.71
C ARG A 181 -15.35 -5.94 4.43
N PHE A 182 -15.23 -5.11 5.45
CA PHE A 182 -14.67 -3.76 5.34
C PHE A 182 -13.24 -3.80 4.77
N ILE A 183 -12.40 -4.75 5.22
CA ILE A 183 -11.05 -4.95 4.68
C ILE A 183 -11.11 -5.37 3.20
N LEU A 184 -12.01 -6.29 2.84
CA LEU A 184 -12.19 -6.74 1.46
C LEU A 184 -12.62 -5.60 0.53
N ASP A 185 -13.60 -4.80 0.94
CA ASP A 185 -14.10 -3.67 0.15
C ASP A 185 -13.05 -2.58 -0.01
N GLY A 186 -12.30 -2.28 1.06
CA GLY A 186 -11.17 -1.35 0.99
C GLY A 186 -10.11 -1.81 -0.02
N ALA A 187 -9.80 -3.12 -0.04
CA ALA A 187 -8.87 -3.69 -1.00
C ALA A 187 -9.40 -3.60 -2.44
N LEU A 188 -10.68 -3.92 -2.65
CA LEU A 188 -11.36 -3.83 -3.94
C LEU A 188 -11.34 -2.39 -4.47
N LEU A 189 -11.74 -1.40 -3.67
CA LEU A 189 -11.77 0.01 -4.06
C LEU A 189 -10.35 0.55 -4.36
N PHE A 190 -9.37 0.18 -3.54
CA PHE A 190 -7.98 0.53 -3.77
C PHE A 190 -7.45 -0.05 -5.10
N LEU A 191 -7.75 -1.32 -5.37
CA LEU A 191 -7.28 -2.03 -6.55
C LEU A 191 -8.12 -1.74 -7.80
N TRP A 192 -9.28 -1.11 -7.66
CA TRP A 192 -10.26 -0.89 -8.72
C TRP A 192 -9.66 -0.27 -9.99
N PRO A 193 -8.92 0.86 -9.92
CA PRO A 193 -8.40 1.49 -11.13
C PRO A 193 -7.39 0.59 -11.86
N TRP A 194 -6.70 -0.28 -11.11
CA TRP A 194 -5.67 -1.17 -11.65
C TRP A 194 -6.30 -2.39 -12.31
N MET A 195 -7.31 -2.99 -11.67
CA MET A 195 -8.07 -4.12 -12.22
C MET A 195 -8.89 -3.72 -13.46
N GLU A 196 -9.51 -2.55 -13.46
CA GLU A 196 -10.28 -2.07 -14.64
C GLU A 196 -9.40 -1.97 -15.90
N ARG A 197 -8.08 -1.75 -15.73
CA ARG A 197 -7.13 -1.69 -16.84
C ARG A 197 -6.74 -3.05 -17.39
N THR A 198 -6.86 -4.13 -16.61
CA THR A 198 -6.54 -5.49 -17.06
C THR A 198 -7.70 -6.16 -17.79
N LEU A 199 -8.92 -5.65 -17.62
CA LEU A 199 -10.11 -6.13 -18.34
C LEU A 199 -9.97 -6.00 -19.86
N SER A 200 -10.64 -6.88 -20.62
CA SER A 200 -10.65 -6.76 -22.08
C SER A 200 -11.36 -5.47 -22.54
N PRO A 201 -11.08 -4.95 -23.75
CA PRO A 201 -11.84 -3.82 -24.30
C PRO A 201 -13.35 -4.12 -24.30
N GLY A 202 -14.15 -3.18 -23.80
CA GLY A 202 -15.61 -3.32 -23.70
C GLY A 202 -16.13 -4.04 -22.46
N GLN A 203 -15.25 -4.62 -21.63
CA GLN A 203 -15.65 -5.13 -20.31
C GLN A 203 -15.59 -4.01 -19.26
N SER A 204 -16.54 -4.03 -18.34
CA SER A 204 -16.57 -3.20 -17.14
C SER A 204 -16.32 -4.05 -15.90
N MET A 205 -15.96 -3.40 -14.80
CA MET A 205 -15.89 -4.08 -13.50
C MET A 205 -17.25 -4.75 -13.17
N PRO A 206 -17.25 -5.98 -12.65
CA PRO A 206 -18.49 -6.72 -12.39
C PRO A 206 -19.13 -6.36 -11.04
N PHE A 207 -18.75 -5.23 -10.45
CA PHE A 207 -19.26 -4.73 -9.18
C PHE A 207 -19.89 -3.36 -9.42
N ASP A 208 -20.90 -3.01 -8.63
CA ASP A 208 -21.41 -1.64 -8.61
C ASP A 208 -20.54 -0.77 -7.70
N HIS A 209 -19.81 0.17 -8.30
CA HIS A 209 -18.84 1.01 -7.60
C HIS A 209 -19.48 1.79 -6.45
N GLU A 210 -20.64 2.42 -6.70
CA GLU A 210 -21.33 3.23 -5.69
C GLU A 210 -21.81 2.38 -4.50
N THR A 211 -22.32 1.17 -4.75
CA THR A 211 -22.70 0.23 -3.69
C THR A 211 -21.51 -0.16 -2.83
N VAL A 212 -20.35 -0.45 -3.43
CA VAL A 212 -19.14 -0.83 -2.68
C VAL A 212 -18.63 0.37 -1.84
N VAL A 213 -18.58 1.58 -2.42
CA VAL A 213 -18.19 2.79 -1.68
C VAL A 213 -19.16 3.08 -0.54
N ALA A 214 -20.47 3.01 -0.78
CA ALA A 214 -21.47 3.25 0.25
C ALA A 214 -21.41 2.22 1.38
N ARG A 215 -21.12 0.95 1.06
CA ARG A 215 -20.90 -0.10 2.06
C ARG A 215 -19.63 0.17 2.87
N TYR A 216 -18.51 0.46 2.21
CA TYR A 216 -17.26 0.85 2.87
C TYR A 216 -17.47 2.03 3.83
N GLU A 217 -18.20 3.06 3.38
CA GLU A 217 -18.55 4.25 4.18
C GLU A 217 -19.54 3.99 5.34
N ARG A 218 -20.34 2.94 5.25
CA ARG A 218 -21.20 2.54 6.35
C ARG A 218 -20.41 1.76 7.40
N GLU A 219 -19.57 0.83 6.96
CA GLU A 219 -18.89 -0.10 7.87
C GLU A 219 -17.69 0.50 8.59
N TRP A 220 -16.91 1.41 7.98
CA TRP A 220 -15.76 2.02 8.67
C TRP A 220 -16.14 2.76 9.96
N ARG A 221 -17.31 3.42 9.99
CA ARG A 221 -17.81 4.11 11.19
C ARG A 221 -18.05 3.15 12.35
N SER A 222 -18.41 1.91 12.03
CA SER A 222 -18.56 0.81 13.00
C SER A 222 -17.19 0.23 13.37
N PHE A 223 -16.36 -0.07 12.36
CA PHE A 223 -15.02 -0.64 12.53
C PHE A 223 -14.12 0.20 13.44
N VAL A 224 -14.12 1.53 13.26
CA VAL A 224 -13.32 2.47 14.05
C VAL A 224 -13.72 2.46 15.54
N LYS A 225 -14.98 2.14 15.88
CA LYS A 225 -15.41 1.99 17.28
C LYS A 225 -14.88 0.70 17.92
N GLY A 226 -14.60 -0.34 17.11
CA GLY A 226 -14.08 -1.64 17.54
C GLY A 226 -12.59 -1.65 17.91
N ARG A 227 -11.85 -0.56 17.68
CA ARG A 227 -10.42 -0.37 18.01
C ARG A 227 -9.44 -1.41 17.43
N TYR A 228 -9.78 -2.03 16.30
CA TYR A 228 -8.92 -3.06 15.69
C TYR A 228 -7.65 -2.52 15.00
N SER A 229 -7.53 -1.21 14.71
CA SER A 229 -6.32 -0.66 14.05
C SER A 229 -6.02 0.75 14.55
N ARG A 230 -4.74 1.10 14.77
CA ARG A 230 -4.33 2.46 15.12
C ARG A 230 -4.42 3.38 13.90
N ILE A 231 -4.11 2.86 12.70
CA ILE A 231 -4.23 3.58 11.42
C ILE A 231 -5.69 3.94 11.16
N TYR A 232 -6.60 2.96 11.33
CA TYR A 232 -8.05 3.15 11.20
C TYR A 232 -8.71 3.43 12.55
N SER A 233 -8.23 4.48 13.24
CA SER A 233 -8.82 4.96 14.50
C SER A 233 -9.14 6.46 14.43
N HIS A 234 -10.02 6.95 15.30
CA HIS A 234 -10.14 8.40 15.55
C HIS A 234 -8.95 8.96 16.38
N ALA A 235 -8.08 8.10 16.90
CA ALA A 235 -6.96 8.54 17.71
C ALA A 235 -5.87 9.13 16.80
N PRO A 236 -5.40 10.36 17.07
CA PRO A 236 -4.30 10.94 16.33
C PRO A 236 -3.10 10.00 16.26
N ASN A 237 -2.63 9.76 15.04
CA ASN A 237 -1.39 9.04 14.77
C ASN A 237 -0.66 9.73 13.61
N CYS A 238 0.55 9.27 13.30
CA CYS A 238 1.40 9.91 12.28
C CYS A 238 0.78 9.97 10.86
N LEU A 239 -0.23 9.16 10.56
CA LEU A 239 -0.97 9.12 9.29
C LEU A 239 -2.39 9.68 9.41
N ASN A 240 -2.89 9.92 10.64
CA ASN A 240 -4.26 10.35 10.91
C ASN A 240 -4.31 11.39 12.04
N GLU A 241 -3.48 12.43 11.95
CA GLU A 241 -3.33 13.45 13.01
C GLU A 241 -4.66 14.14 13.38
N ASP A 242 -5.59 14.25 12.42
CA ASP A 242 -6.88 14.93 12.58
C ASP A 242 -8.10 13.99 12.54
N GLY A 243 -7.90 12.68 12.54
CA GLY A 243 -8.98 11.69 12.55
C GLY A 243 -9.72 11.51 11.22
N LYS A 244 -9.31 12.17 10.12
CA LYS A 244 -10.04 12.19 8.84
C LYS A 244 -9.51 11.21 7.76
N LEU A 245 -8.51 10.39 8.06
CA LEU A 245 -7.85 9.50 7.08
C LEU A 245 -8.86 8.68 6.25
N LEU A 246 -9.77 7.97 6.91
CA LEU A 246 -10.72 7.11 6.21
C LEU A 246 -11.80 7.90 5.44
N SER A 247 -12.20 9.10 5.89
CA SER A 247 -13.06 9.99 5.09
C SER A 247 -12.36 10.47 3.83
N ARG A 248 -11.05 10.72 3.91
CA ARG A 248 -10.23 11.09 2.75
C ARG A 248 -10.13 9.93 1.77
N MET A 249 -9.92 8.71 2.27
CA MET A 249 -9.94 7.49 1.43
C MET A 249 -11.28 7.33 0.73
N ALA A 250 -12.40 7.36 1.48
CA ALA A 250 -13.73 7.22 0.92
C ALA A 250 -14.06 8.33 -0.11
N GLY A 251 -13.64 9.57 0.18
CA GLY A 251 -13.76 10.69 -0.75
C GLY A 251 -13.02 10.44 -2.06
N LEU A 252 -11.78 9.95 -2.01
CA LEU A 252 -11.00 9.57 -3.20
C LEU A 252 -11.58 8.37 -3.95
N PHE A 253 -12.12 7.38 -3.23
CA PHE A 253 -12.78 6.26 -3.87
C PHE A 253 -14.01 6.73 -4.64
N ARG A 254 -14.82 7.63 -4.06
CA ARG A 254 -16.01 8.19 -4.72
C ARG A 254 -15.66 9.07 -5.92
N ASP A 255 -14.77 10.04 -5.72
CA ASP A 255 -14.31 10.94 -6.76
C ASP A 255 -12.78 11.02 -6.71
N PRO A 256 -12.07 10.54 -7.75
CA PRO A 256 -10.63 10.68 -7.80
C PRO A 256 -10.18 12.14 -7.89
N GLN A 257 -11.07 13.13 -8.05
CA GLN A 257 -10.72 14.56 -8.12
C GLN A 257 -9.72 14.86 -9.24
N LEU A 258 -9.88 14.23 -10.41
CA LEU A 258 -8.98 14.47 -11.54
C LEU A 258 -9.00 15.95 -11.96
N PRO A 259 -7.84 16.54 -12.33
CA PRO A 259 -7.78 17.88 -12.89
C PRO A 259 -8.73 18.01 -14.09
N GLY A 260 -9.35 19.19 -14.25
CA GLY A 260 -10.41 19.41 -15.23
C GLY A 260 -10.05 18.98 -16.66
N ALA A 261 -8.79 19.15 -17.08
CA ALA A 261 -8.30 18.74 -18.39
C ALA A 261 -8.36 17.23 -18.67
N PHE A 262 -8.49 16.38 -17.64
CA PHE A 262 -8.48 14.93 -17.76
C PHE A 262 -9.75 14.26 -17.24
N ARG A 263 -10.71 15.05 -16.71
CA ARG A 263 -11.93 14.52 -16.08
C ARG A 263 -12.81 13.74 -17.07
N ASP A 264 -12.84 14.18 -18.32
CA ASP A 264 -13.69 13.60 -19.37
C ASP A 264 -12.99 12.50 -20.17
N LEU A 265 -11.72 12.21 -19.87
CA LEU A 265 -10.99 11.13 -20.54
C LEU A 265 -11.44 9.77 -20.02
N PRO A 266 -11.38 8.71 -20.84
CA PRO A 266 -11.63 7.34 -20.37
C PRO A 266 -10.72 7.01 -19.18
N ARG A 267 -11.29 6.43 -18.11
CA ARG A 267 -10.52 6.08 -16.88
C ARG A 267 -9.28 5.24 -17.17
N ARG A 268 -9.36 4.35 -18.17
CA ARG A 268 -8.23 3.50 -18.59
C ARG A 268 -7.05 4.29 -19.17
N ASP A 269 -7.32 5.50 -19.68
CA ASP A 269 -6.35 6.39 -20.31
C ASP A 269 -5.69 7.37 -19.33
N VAL A 270 -6.15 7.42 -18.07
CA VAL A 270 -5.59 8.32 -17.04
C VAL A 270 -5.26 7.51 -15.79
N ALA A 271 -3.98 7.19 -15.57
CA ALA A 271 -3.53 6.59 -14.32
C ALA A 271 -3.21 7.68 -13.27
N ASP A 272 -4.04 7.73 -12.23
CA ASP A 272 -3.86 8.60 -11.07
C ASP A 272 -3.08 7.90 -9.96
N PHE A 273 -1.89 8.42 -9.69
CA PHE A 273 -1.10 8.06 -8.53
C PHE A 273 -1.22 9.18 -7.51
N ASN A 274 -1.85 8.88 -6.38
CA ASN A 274 -2.02 9.78 -5.24
C ASN A 274 -1.48 9.13 -3.97
N TRP A 275 -1.67 9.77 -2.82
CA TRP A 275 -1.14 9.33 -1.53
C TRP A 275 -1.54 7.89 -1.11
N LEU A 276 -2.66 7.33 -1.63
CA LEU A 276 -3.00 5.92 -1.42
C LEU A 276 -1.94 4.98 -2.03
N THR A 277 -1.33 5.43 -3.12
CA THR A 277 -0.50 4.62 -4.01
C THR A 277 1.00 4.93 -3.85
N PHE A 278 1.37 5.87 -3.00
CA PHE A 278 2.76 6.22 -2.74
C PHE A 278 3.34 5.30 -1.64
N SER A 279 4.65 5.06 -1.67
CA SER A 279 5.33 4.34 -0.59
C SER A 279 5.93 5.31 0.41
N ASP A 280 5.84 4.99 1.70
CA ASP A 280 6.52 5.68 2.79
C ASP A 280 8.00 5.26 2.96
N ILE A 281 8.43 4.18 2.30
CA ILE A 281 9.77 3.59 2.45
C ILE A 281 10.60 3.69 1.17
N ARG A 282 9.98 3.66 -0.02
CA ARG A 282 10.70 3.65 -1.32
C ARG A 282 10.14 4.70 -2.31
N PRO A 283 10.69 5.95 -2.33
CA PRO A 283 11.63 6.53 -1.38
C PRO A 283 10.98 6.85 -0.03
N ARG A 284 11.80 7.15 0.98
CA ARG A 284 11.29 7.44 2.33
C ARG A 284 10.59 8.80 2.38
N GLN A 285 9.27 8.77 2.57
CA GLN A 285 8.39 9.94 2.49
C GLN A 285 7.45 9.97 3.70
N LYS A 286 7.08 11.18 4.13
CA LYS A 286 6.06 11.42 5.16
C LYS A 286 4.78 11.90 4.49
N PHE A 287 3.65 11.35 4.90
CA PHE A 287 2.33 11.84 4.51
C PHE A 287 1.79 12.79 5.57
N VAL A 288 1.24 13.92 5.15
CA VAL A 288 0.62 14.91 6.04
C VAL A 288 -0.74 15.36 5.51
N PRO A 289 -1.70 15.68 6.39
CA PRO A 289 -2.94 16.33 6.01
C PRO A 289 -2.71 17.65 5.26
N ASP A 290 -3.45 17.87 4.18
CA ASP A 290 -3.44 19.11 3.40
C ASP A 290 -4.74 19.21 2.60
N ASP A 291 -5.66 20.08 3.02
CA ASP A 291 -7.01 20.16 2.45
C ASP A 291 -7.03 20.68 0.99
N GLU A 292 -5.94 21.29 0.51
CA GLU A 292 -5.78 21.68 -0.91
C GLU A 292 -5.27 20.55 -1.80
N ALA A 293 -4.69 19.51 -1.20
CA ALA A 293 -4.14 18.38 -1.93
C ALA A 293 -5.26 17.46 -2.45
N ALA A 294 -5.00 16.78 -3.56
CA ALA A 294 -5.85 15.71 -4.05
C ALA A 294 -6.13 14.66 -2.97
N GLY A 295 -7.40 14.53 -2.58
CA GLY A 295 -7.80 13.61 -1.51
C GLY A 295 -7.36 14.03 -0.10
N GLY A 296 -6.98 15.28 0.11
CA GLY A 296 -6.73 15.87 1.43
C GLY A 296 -5.43 15.44 2.12
N MET A 297 -4.52 14.75 1.41
CA MET A 297 -3.21 14.35 1.93
C MET A 297 -2.12 14.59 0.89
N THR A 298 -0.91 14.84 1.36
CA THR A 298 0.24 15.07 0.49
C THR A 298 1.50 14.41 1.02
N ALA A 299 2.45 14.10 0.13
CA ALA A 299 3.75 13.59 0.49
C ALA A 299 4.78 14.71 0.61
N THR A 300 5.60 14.65 1.65
CA THR A 300 6.83 15.43 1.81
C THR A 300 7.97 14.51 2.22
N PHE A 301 9.23 14.92 2.12
CA PHE A 301 10.34 14.04 2.45
C PHE A 301 10.74 14.18 3.92
N THR A 302 11.20 13.09 4.51
CA THR A 302 11.72 13.11 5.89
C THR A 302 13.22 13.39 5.85
N ILE A 303 13.67 14.42 6.58
CA ILE A 303 15.09 14.57 6.91
C ILE A 303 15.33 13.84 8.21
N ARG A 304 16.23 12.85 8.22
CA ARG A 304 16.81 12.41 9.49
C ARG A 304 17.70 13.54 9.98
N ALA A 305 17.50 13.99 11.22
CA ALA A 305 18.58 14.66 11.92
C ALA A 305 19.76 13.68 11.94
N GLU A 306 20.85 13.98 11.24
CA GLU A 306 22.09 13.24 11.45
C GLU A 306 22.51 13.52 12.89
N GLU A 307 22.66 12.47 13.71
CA GLU A 307 23.23 12.61 15.04
C GLU A 307 24.60 13.29 14.91
N GLY A 308 24.70 14.56 15.33
CA GLY A 308 25.96 15.30 15.43
C GLY A 308 26.28 16.33 14.33
N GLY A 309 25.36 16.71 13.45
CA GLY A 309 25.60 17.75 12.42
C GLY A 309 25.08 19.16 12.82
N ASP A 310 25.96 20.16 12.83
CA ASP A 310 25.69 21.56 13.24
C ASP A 310 24.79 22.40 12.29
N ARG A 311 24.07 21.75 11.36
CA ARG A 311 22.98 22.36 10.57
C ARG A 311 21.88 21.31 10.40
N PRO A 312 20.59 21.67 10.54
CA PRO A 312 19.54 20.74 10.14
C PRO A 312 19.70 20.48 8.65
N ALA A 313 20.04 19.24 8.27
CA ALA A 313 20.20 18.79 6.88
C ALA A 313 18.99 19.14 5.97
N ALA A 314 17.86 19.54 6.58
CA ALA A 314 16.66 20.05 5.94
C ALA A 314 16.90 21.28 5.06
N GLU A 315 17.61 22.30 5.54
CA GLU A 315 17.69 23.59 4.84
C GLU A 315 18.54 23.52 3.57
N THR A 316 19.59 22.70 3.54
CA THR A 316 20.47 22.57 2.38
C THR A 316 19.79 21.85 1.21
N HIS A 317 18.82 20.98 1.47
CA HIS A 317 18.02 20.32 0.42
C HIS A 317 17.12 21.31 -0.32
N TYR A 318 16.58 22.30 0.38
CA TYR A 318 15.70 23.30 -0.21
C TYR A 318 16.45 24.43 -0.93
N GLN A 319 17.75 24.59 -0.71
CA GLN A 319 18.58 25.59 -1.38
C GLN A 319 18.93 25.22 -2.83
N LYS A 320 18.56 24.02 -3.29
CA LYS A 320 18.77 23.59 -4.67
C LYS A 320 17.55 23.91 -5.54
N PRO A 321 17.74 24.18 -6.85
CA PRO A 321 16.63 24.40 -7.78
C PRO A 321 15.61 23.27 -7.73
N LEU A 322 14.32 23.63 -7.78
CA LEU A 322 13.24 22.65 -7.80
C LEU A 322 13.31 21.85 -9.10
N ALA A 323 13.69 20.57 -8.98
CA ALA A 323 13.83 19.65 -10.09
C ALA A 323 12.94 18.42 -9.91
N PHE A 324 12.41 17.92 -11.02
CA PHE A 324 11.57 16.73 -11.07
C PHE A 324 11.69 16.06 -12.43
N GLY A 325 11.38 14.78 -12.52
CA GLY A 325 11.56 14.03 -13.75
C GLY A 325 11.18 12.57 -13.64
N VAL A 326 11.70 11.79 -14.58
CA VAL A 326 11.50 10.34 -14.65
C VAL A 326 12.84 9.63 -14.66
N THR A 327 12.95 8.51 -13.94
CA THR A 327 14.19 7.72 -13.89
C THR A 327 14.63 7.29 -15.30
N GLY A 328 15.83 7.68 -15.70
CA GLY A 328 16.35 7.42 -17.05
C GLY A 328 15.62 8.16 -18.19
N GLY A 329 14.76 9.12 -17.85
CA GLY A 329 13.93 9.88 -18.78
C GLY A 329 14.18 11.40 -18.70
N PRO A 330 13.19 12.21 -19.11
CA PRO A 330 13.27 13.67 -19.02
C PRO A 330 13.38 14.17 -17.57
N THR A 331 14.14 15.24 -17.40
CA THR A 331 14.25 16.00 -16.14
C THR A 331 13.97 17.46 -16.43
N ILE A 332 13.14 18.08 -15.60
CA ILE A 332 12.85 19.50 -15.62
C ILE A 332 13.44 20.11 -14.36
N THR A 333 14.10 21.25 -14.51
CA THR A 333 14.57 22.09 -13.40
C THR A 333 13.95 23.45 -13.60
N LEU A 334 13.09 23.86 -12.67
CA LEU A 334 12.47 25.17 -12.69
C LEU A 334 13.52 26.21 -12.31
N LYS A 335 13.55 27.31 -13.06
CA LYS A 335 14.28 28.50 -12.61
C LYS A 335 13.49 29.15 -11.47
N PRO A 336 14.14 29.91 -10.57
CA PRO A 336 13.45 30.58 -9.47
C PRO A 336 12.22 31.40 -9.92
N GLU A 337 12.31 32.08 -11.06
CA GLU A 337 11.22 32.86 -11.64
C GLU A 337 10.04 32.02 -12.19
N ASP A 338 10.27 30.74 -12.49
CA ASP A 338 9.26 29.81 -13.01
C ASP A 338 8.57 29.01 -11.88
N VAL A 339 9.04 29.13 -10.64
CA VAL A 339 8.41 28.50 -9.48
C VAL A 339 7.12 29.26 -9.14
N PRO A 340 5.95 28.58 -9.04
CA PRO A 340 4.71 29.24 -8.67
C PRO A 340 4.81 29.95 -7.31
N GLN A 341 4.35 31.21 -7.26
CA GLN A 341 4.49 32.08 -6.08
C GLN A 341 3.25 32.09 -5.17
N ASP A 342 2.17 31.41 -5.55
CA ASP A 342 0.87 31.40 -4.86
C ASP A 342 0.74 30.33 -3.76
N VAL A 343 1.79 29.50 -3.58
CA VAL A 343 1.82 28.41 -2.60
C VAL A 343 0.65 27.44 -2.79
N ARG A 344 0.32 27.11 -4.04
CA ARG A 344 -0.70 26.10 -4.40
C ARG A 344 -0.09 24.91 -5.12
N TYR A 345 -0.87 23.85 -5.27
CA TYR A 345 -0.52 22.73 -6.12
C TYR A 345 -0.64 23.11 -7.59
N HIS A 346 0.46 22.98 -8.34
CA HIS A 346 0.49 23.17 -9.78
C HIS A 346 0.87 21.87 -10.47
N LEU A 347 0.10 21.52 -11.50
CA LEU A 347 0.36 20.35 -12.31
C LEU A 347 1.38 20.67 -13.41
N HIS A 348 2.56 20.08 -13.33
CA HIS A 348 3.64 20.23 -14.29
C HIS A 348 3.69 19.04 -15.26
N LYS A 349 3.68 19.31 -16.57
CA LYS A 349 3.97 18.29 -17.59
C LYS A 349 5.47 18.00 -17.63
N ILE A 350 5.86 16.75 -17.39
CA ILE A 350 7.25 16.29 -17.51
C ILE A 350 7.57 16.00 -18.99
N GLY A 351 6.60 15.42 -19.69
CA GLY A 351 6.67 15.10 -21.11
C GLY A 351 6.30 13.65 -21.40
N ARG A 352 6.44 13.26 -22.67
CA ARG A 352 6.17 11.89 -23.11
C ARG A 352 7.27 10.94 -22.64
N ILE A 353 6.86 9.84 -22.00
CA ILE A 353 7.74 8.79 -21.51
C ILE A 353 7.27 7.42 -22.03
N ARG A 354 8.19 6.47 -22.04
CA ARG A 354 7.90 5.05 -22.22
C ARG A 354 8.14 4.32 -20.91
N VAL A 355 7.06 3.86 -20.29
CA VAL A 355 7.11 3.15 -19.01
C VAL A 355 7.75 1.77 -19.20
N LYS A 356 8.64 1.42 -18.27
CA LYS A 356 9.37 0.15 -18.16
C LYS A 356 9.41 -0.28 -16.69
N PRO A 357 9.74 -1.54 -16.37
CA PRO A 357 10.00 -1.94 -14.98
C PRO A 357 11.01 -1.00 -14.30
N GLY A 358 10.70 -0.54 -13.09
CA GLY A 358 11.52 0.42 -12.33
C GLY A 358 11.37 1.89 -12.73
N THR A 359 10.42 2.24 -13.62
CA THR A 359 10.14 3.65 -13.94
C THR A 359 9.53 4.35 -12.73
N MET A 360 10.20 5.39 -12.24
CA MET A 360 9.73 6.24 -11.16
C MET A 360 9.61 7.68 -11.64
N VAL A 361 8.51 8.34 -11.29
CA VAL A 361 8.38 9.80 -11.34
C VAL A 361 8.86 10.34 -10.01
N TRP A 362 9.73 11.36 -10.02
CA TRP A 362 10.38 11.87 -8.82
C TRP A 362 10.45 13.39 -8.81
N ALA A 363 10.56 13.94 -7.60
CA ALA A 363 10.85 15.35 -7.34
C ALA A 363 11.95 15.49 -6.28
N LEU A 364 12.56 16.65 -6.29
CA LEU A 364 13.74 17.03 -5.51
C LEU A 364 14.99 16.25 -5.90
N GLU A 365 16.13 16.93 -5.74
CA GLU A 365 17.43 16.32 -6.01
C GLU A 365 17.65 15.09 -5.11
N GLY A 366 18.19 14.02 -5.69
CA GLY A 366 18.35 12.73 -5.02
C GLY A 366 17.05 11.91 -4.95
N GLN A 367 16.01 12.29 -5.71
CA GLN A 367 14.75 11.55 -5.83
C GLN A 367 14.07 11.33 -4.47
N ARG A 368 14.08 12.38 -3.63
CA ARG A 368 13.59 12.32 -2.24
C ARG A 368 12.08 12.16 -2.17
N LEU A 369 11.37 12.72 -3.15
CA LEU A 369 9.98 12.43 -3.41
C LEU A 369 9.89 11.56 -4.65
N GLY A 370 9.07 10.51 -4.61
CA GLY A 370 8.94 9.63 -5.76
C GLY A 370 7.80 8.63 -5.66
N VAL A 371 7.35 8.20 -6.84
CA VAL A 371 6.36 7.14 -7.00
C VAL A 371 6.74 6.25 -8.17
N ASN A 372 6.78 4.94 -7.91
CA ASN A 372 6.97 3.95 -8.97
C ASN A 372 5.71 3.91 -9.83
N VAL A 373 5.86 4.29 -11.09
CA VAL A 373 4.79 4.33 -12.09
C VAL A 373 4.84 3.15 -13.05
N ASP A 374 5.79 2.24 -12.89
CA ASP A 374 5.91 1.00 -13.64
C ASP A 374 4.73 0.03 -13.46
N ARG A 375 3.80 0.37 -12.56
CA ARG A 375 2.51 -0.31 -12.35
C ARG A 375 1.62 -0.36 -13.59
N VAL A 376 1.75 0.61 -14.48
CA VAL A 376 1.00 0.64 -15.75
C VAL A 376 1.75 -0.05 -16.89
N TYR A 377 2.92 -0.64 -16.61
CA TYR A 377 3.70 -1.37 -17.60
C TYR A 377 2.96 -2.63 -18.04
N ARG A 378 2.81 -2.78 -19.36
CA ARG A 378 2.28 -3.99 -19.99
C ARG A 378 3.45 -4.80 -20.55
N SER A 379 3.79 -5.89 -19.86
CA SER A 379 4.75 -6.87 -20.37
C SER A 379 4.15 -7.62 -21.55
N GLY A 380 4.90 -7.76 -22.65
CA GLY A 380 4.45 -8.52 -23.82
C GLY A 380 3.38 -7.84 -24.68
N ALA A 381 3.17 -6.52 -24.53
CA ALA A 381 2.33 -5.78 -25.46
C ALA A 381 2.87 -5.88 -26.90
N GLU A 382 2.02 -6.26 -27.85
CA GLU A 382 2.38 -6.36 -29.28
C GLU A 382 2.83 -5.01 -29.85
N ASP A 383 2.16 -3.93 -29.44
CA ASP A 383 2.55 -2.56 -29.76
C ASP A 383 3.33 -1.94 -28.58
N PRO A 384 4.63 -1.60 -28.75
CA PRO A 384 5.41 -0.90 -27.74
C PRO A 384 4.82 0.44 -27.28
N SER A 385 4.00 1.09 -28.13
CA SER A 385 3.31 2.35 -27.81
C SER A 385 2.25 2.17 -26.72
N ALA A 386 1.83 0.93 -26.44
CA ALA A 386 0.96 0.61 -25.30
C ALA A 386 1.58 1.01 -23.94
N ASN A 387 2.91 1.21 -23.89
CA ASN A 387 3.63 1.71 -22.72
C ASN A 387 4.03 3.19 -22.81
N ASP A 388 3.57 3.91 -23.84
CA ASP A 388 3.78 5.36 -23.95
C ASP A 388 2.70 6.12 -23.16
N TRP A 389 3.16 7.12 -22.42
CA TRP A 389 2.35 7.96 -21.54
C TRP A 389 2.92 9.38 -21.50
N ASN A 390 2.06 10.39 -21.35
CA ASN A 390 2.48 11.71 -20.91
C ASN A 390 2.51 11.73 -19.39
N ALA A 391 3.66 12.05 -18.81
CA ALA A 391 3.83 12.13 -17.38
C ALA A 391 3.63 13.56 -16.88
N TYR A 392 2.89 13.68 -15.78
CA TYR A 392 2.67 14.91 -15.05
C TYR A 392 2.92 14.69 -13.56
N ILE A 393 3.36 15.74 -12.88
CA ILE A 393 3.58 15.76 -11.44
C ILE A 393 2.97 17.04 -10.86
N SER A 394 2.26 16.90 -9.75
CA SER A 394 1.64 18.01 -9.03
C SER A 394 2.47 18.34 -7.80
N LEU A 395 2.94 19.58 -7.73
CA LEU A 395 3.85 20.05 -6.67
C LEU A 395 3.35 21.36 -6.07
N LYS A 396 3.54 21.51 -4.76
CA LYS A 396 3.43 22.76 -4.01
C LYS A 396 4.78 23.08 -3.38
N ALA A 397 5.24 24.33 -3.47
CA ALA A 397 6.47 24.79 -2.82
C ALA A 397 6.18 26.02 -1.93
N GLN A 398 6.90 26.13 -0.82
CA GLN A 398 6.78 27.22 0.15
C GLN A 398 8.15 27.61 0.70
N GLY A 399 8.25 28.84 1.19
CA GLY A 399 9.40 29.34 1.95
C GLY A 399 10.35 30.19 1.12
N PRO A 400 11.30 30.86 1.76
CA PRO A 400 12.15 31.88 1.14
C PRO A 400 13.03 31.36 0.00
N ALA A 401 13.26 30.04 -0.08
CA ALA A 401 14.01 29.45 -1.19
C ALA A 401 13.21 29.36 -2.51
N TYR A 402 11.88 29.41 -2.44
CA TYR A 402 10.98 29.18 -3.57
C TYR A 402 10.02 30.35 -3.84
N VAL A 403 9.59 31.04 -2.79
CA VAL A 403 8.56 32.07 -2.84
C VAL A 403 9.11 33.38 -2.31
N THR A 404 9.08 34.40 -3.15
CA THR A 404 9.62 35.74 -2.88
C THR A 404 8.92 36.37 -1.68
N GLY A 405 9.68 36.76 -0.67
CA GLY A 405 9.14 37.39 0.55
C GLY A 405 8.43 36.43 1.51
N SER A 406 8.47 35.12 1.28
CA SER A 406 7.90 34.15 2.21
C SER A 406 8.69 34.09 3.52
N THR A 407 7.98 34.17 4.65
CA THR A 407 8.54 34.03 6.00
C THR A 407 8.34 32.63 6.60
N GLN A 408 7.67 31.74 5.85
CA GLN A 408 7.40 30.37 6.29
C GLN A 408 8.62 29.47 6.06
N PRO A 409 8.76 28.35 6.79
CA PRO A 409 9.81 27.37 6.53
C PRO A 409 9.77 26.85 5.09
N ASN A 410 10.94 26.50 4.55
CA ASN A 410 11.01 25.88 3.23
C ASN A 410 10.34 24.51 3.24
N GLY A 411 9.55 24.24 2.21
CA GLY A 411 8.87 22.97 2.05
C GLY A 411 8.47 22.71 0.60
N VAL A 412 8.48 21.43 0.24
CA VAL A 412 7.95 20.94 -1.04
C VAL A 412 7.07 19.74 -0.75
N TRP A 413 5.90 19.74 -1.39
CA TRP A 413 4.87 18.73 -1.23
C TRP A 413 4.42 18.21 -2.59
N MET A 414 4.12 16.92 -2.66
CA MET A 414 3.65 16.21 -3.84
C MET A 414 2.37 15.47 -3.49
N ASP A 415 1.24 15.90 -4.06
CA ASP A 415 -0.05 15.25 -3.82
C ASP A 415 -0.36 14.19 -4.88
N ARG A 416 0.15 14.36 -6.10
CA ARG A 416 -0.27 13.56 -7.26
C ARG A 416 0.76 13.45 -8.38
N VAL A 417 0.75 12.30 -9.04
CA VAL A 417 1.42 12.03 -10.32
C VAL A 417 0.39 11.42 -11.27
N LEU A 418 0.32 11.93 -12.50
CA LEU A 418 -0.63 11.47 -13.51
C LEU A 418 0.13 10.93 -14.72
N LEU A 419 -0.26 9.75 -15.19
CA LEU A 419 0.10 9.27 -16.51
C LEU A 419 -1.15 9.29 -17.41
N VAL A 420 -1.09 10.05 -18.50
CA VAL A 420 -2.20 10.19 -19.45
C VAL A 420 -1.81 9.61 -20.79
N LYS A 421 -2.70 8.84 -21.43
CA LYS A 421 -2.44 8.31 -22.76
C LYS A 421 -2.29 9.45 -23.78
N PRO A 422 -1.28 9.38 -24.67
CA PRO A 422 -1.12 10.37 -25.73
C PRO A 422 -2.39 10.44 -26.59
N GLN A 423 -2.93 11.64 -26.75
CA GLN A 423 -4.14 11.85 -27.55
C GLN A 423 -3.78 11.90 -29.04
N LYS A 424 -4.71 11.51 -29.93
CA LYS A 424 -4.44 11.31 -31.38
C LYS A 424 -3.82 12.53 -32.08
N ASP A 425 -4.10 13.74 -31.61
CA ASP A 425 -3.63 14.99 -32.22
C ASP A 425 -2.51 15.68 -31.42
N GLU A 426 -1.97 15.01 -30.40
CA GLU A 426 -0.95 15.60 -29.54
C GLU A 426 0.44 15.57 -30.22
N ARG A 427 1.02 16.75 -30.45
CA ARG A 427 2.39 16.89 -30.95
C ARG A 427 3.39 16.37 -29.91
N LEU A 428 4.41 15.65 -30.35
CA LEU A 428 5.54 15.26 -29.49
C LEU A 428 6.20 16.51 -28.92
N ASP A 429 6.44 16.52 -27.60
CA ASP A 429 7.18 17.59 -26.94
C ASP A 429 8.63 17.59 -27.47
N VAL A 430 8.94 18.46 -28.44
CA VAL A 430 10.28 18.61 -29.00
C VAL A 430 11.15 19.40 -28.01
N LYS A 431 11.67 18.73 -26.98
CA LYS A 431 12.88 19.17 -26.28
C LYS A 431 13.79 17.97 -26.05
N ARG A 432 14.94 17.96 -26.75
CA ARG A 432 16.02 16.98 -26.54
C ARG A 432 16.41 16.95 -25.06
N PRO A 433 16.59 15.76 -24.44
CA PRO A 433 17.10 15.69 -23.08
C PRO A 433 18.51 16.29 -23.04
N THR A 434 18.69 17.29 -22.18
CA THR A 434 20.01 17.76 -21.77
C THR A 434 20.67 16.64 -20.98
N ARG A 435 21.67 16.01 -21.60
CA ARG A 435 22.46 14.93 -21.02
C ARG A 435 23.11 15.44 -19.73
N ALA A 436 22.80 14.82 -18.58
CA ALA A 436 23.49 15.12 -17.32
C ALA A 436 25.00 14.90 -17.48
N PRO A 437 25.86 15.77 -16.92
CA PRO A 437 27.31 15.55 -16.97
C PRO A 437 27.68 14.30 -16.16
N PRO A 438 28.65 13.50 -16.62
CA PRO A 438 29.06 12.28 -15.92
C PRO A 438 29.59 12.61 -14.53
N ALA A 439 29.16 11.82 -13.54
CA ALA A 439 29.69 11.88 -12.18
C ALA A 439 31.22 11.76 -12.21
N ARG A 440 31.91 12.77 -11.70
CA ARG A 440 33.35 12.70 -11.45
C ARG A 440 33.58 11.59 -10.43
N ARG A 441 34.21 10.50 -10.86
CA ARG A 441 34.85 9.55 -9.95
C ARG A 441 35.95 10.29 -9.20
N SER A 442 35.79 10.48 -7.89
CA SER A 442 36.91 10.81 -7.03
C SER A 442 37.79 9.56 -6.92
N ILE A 443 39.00 9.67 -7.47
CA ILE A 443 40.10 8.77 -7.16
C ILE A 443 40.77 9.34 -5.92
N SER A 444 40.63 8.65 -4.79
CA SER A 444 41.63 8.49 -3.72
C SER A 444 41.08 7.53 -2.68
#